data_AF-A0A0Q9XU21-F1
#
_entry.id   AF-A0A0Q9XU21-F1
#
_cell.length_a   1.000
_cell.length_b   1.000
_cell.length_c   1.000
_cell.angle_alpha   90.00
_cell.angle_beta   90.00
_cell.angle_gamma   90.00
#
_symmetry.space_group_name_H-M   'P 1'
#
loop_
_entity.id
_entity.type
_entity.pdbx_description
1 polymer ?
#
loop_
_entity_poly.entity_id
_entity_poly.type
_entity_poly.pdbx_seq_one_letter_code
_entity_poly.pdbx_strand_id
1 'polypeptide(L)'
;IVANPNQFQIMYSLVKDLYKRIPLTKTAAKTAELLAMNNTVRKVAFLRNLKQSTIEDHIIEIAMNDPSFSIEPFIGPQLAKEIVAAAQQLKVKKLKPIKEQIPAATYFQIRLVLSQG
;
A
#
# COMPACT_ATOMS: atom_id res chain seq x y z
N ILE A 1 -0.75 -42.00 -19.19
CA ILE A 1 -0.89 -40.75 -19.96
C ILE A 1 0.11 -39.77 -19.37
N VAL A 2 1.18 -39.47 -20.11
CA VAL A 2 2.29 -38.65 -19.63
C VAL A 2 1.85 -37.18 -19.70
N ALA A 3 1.71 -36.53 -18.55
CA ALA A 3 1.35 -35.11 -18.49
C ALA A 3 2.49 -34.28 -19.11
N ASN A 4 2.13 -33.48 -20.11
CA ASN A 4 3.08 -32.74 -20.94
C ASN A 4 3.53 -31.49 -20.16
N PRO A 5 4.83 -31.29 -19.85
CA PRO A 5 5.31 -30.18 -19.02
C PRO A 5 4.99 -28.79 -19.58
N ASN A 6 4.68 -28.67 -20.87
CA ASN A 6 4.26 -27.43 -21.51
C ASN A 6 2.85 -26.94 -21.13
N GLN A 7 2.00 -27.79 -20.52
CA GLN A 7 0.67 -27.34 -20.06
C GLN A 7 0.75 -26.40 -18.85
N PHE A 8 1.83 -26.45 -18.06
CA PHE A 8 2.05 -25.52 -16.95
C PHE A 8 2.61 -24.17 -17.39
N GLN A 9 3.26 -24.11 -18.56
CA GLN A 9 3.91 -22.89 -19.04
C GLN A 9 2.90 -21.84 -19.52
N ILE A 10 1.82 -22.28 -20.19
CA ILE A 10 0.72 -21.40 -20.63
C ILE A 10 -0.08 -20.90 -19.42
N MET A 11 -0.30 -21.75 -18.41
CA MET A 11 -0.95 -21.33 -17.17
C MET A 11 -0.11 -20.26 -16.46
N TYR A 12 1.20 -20.43 -16.42
CA TYR A 12 2.11 -19.45 -15.82
C TYR A 12 2.11 -18.11 -16.58
N SER A 13 2.09 -18.12 -17.92
CA SER A 13 2.03 -16.87 -18.70
C SER A 13 0.68 -16.16 -18.57
N LEU A 14 -0.44 -16.90 -18.53
CA LEU A 14 -1.78 -16.34 -18.28
C LEU A 14 -1.88 -15.73 -16.88
N VAL A 15 -1.31 -16.37 -15.87
CA VAL A 15 -1.26 -15.82 -14.51
C VAL A 15 -0.35 -14.58 -14.45
N LYS A 16 0.76 -14.56 -15.19
CA LYS A 16 1.64 -13.39 -15.30
C LYS A 16 0.94 -12.17 -15.91
N ASP A 17 0.05 -12.39 -16.89
CA ASP A 17 -0.81 -11.34 -17.45
C ASP A 17 -2.02 -11.00 -16.55
N LEU A 18 -2.41 -11.91 -15.63
CA LEU A 18 -3.42 -11.66 -14.59
C LEU A 18 -2.84 -10.97 -13.34
N TYR A 19 -1.51 -10.93 -13.17
CA TYR A 19 -0.84 -9.97 -12.27
C TYR A 19 -0.92 -8.52 -12.79
N LYS A 20 -1.79 -8.24 -13.78
CA LYS A 20 -2.32 -6.90 -14.01
C LYS A 20 -2.96 -6.41 -12.71
N ARG A 21 -2.45 -5.27 -12.24
CA ARG A 21 -2.88 -4.52 -11.06
C ARG A 21 -4.38 -4.68 -10.83
N ILE A 22 -4.78 -5.10 -9.63
CA ILE A 22 -6.19 -5.18 -9.28
C ILE A 22 -6.76 -3.77 -9.49
N PRO A 23 -7.82 -3.59 -10.30
CA PRO A 23 -8.37 -2.28 -10.52
C PRO A 23 -8.79 -1.71 -9.16
N LEU A 24 -8.33 -0.49 -8.87
CA LEU A 24 -8.72 0.21 -7.64
C LEU A 24 -10.23 0.23 -7.50
N THR A 25 -10.70 0.17 -6.25
CA THR A 25 -12.08 0.52 -5.96
C THR A 25 -12.39 1.90 -6.53
N LYS A 26 -13.62 2.12 -7.00
CA LYS A 26 -14.05 3.43 -7.52
C LYS A 26 -13.78 4.56 -6.51
N THR A 27 -13.85 4.26 -5.21
CA THR A 27 -13.62 5.21 -4.13
C THR A 27 -12.14 5.50 -3.90
N ALA A 28 -11.24 4.51 -4.05
CA ALA A 28 -9.80 4.73 -4.01
C ALA A 28 -9.32 5.47 -5.26
N ALA A 29 -9.81 5.13 -6.45
CA ALA A 29 -9.51 5.85 -7.68
C ALA A 29 -9.83 7.35 -7.56
N LYS A 30 -10.98 7.70 -6.97
CA LYS A 30 -11.33 9.12 -6.75
C LYS A 30 -10.41 9.83 -5.76
N THR A 31 -9.86 9.10 -4.77
CA THR A 31 -8.83 9.63 -3.87
C THR A 31 -7.54 9.91 -4.62
N ALA A 32 -7.10 8.98 -5.48
CA ALA A 32 -5.89 9.12 -6.28
C ALA A 32 -5.94 10.37 -7.17
N GLU A 33 -7.07 10.62 -7.85
CA GLU A 33 -7.26 11.83 -8.67
C GLU A 33 -7.05 13.12 -7.87
N LEU A 34 -7.58 13.20 -6.66
CA LEU A 34 -7.47 14.41 -5.83
C LEU A 34 -6.06 14.57 -5.25
N LEU A 35 -5.39 13.47 -4.89
CA LEU A 35 -3.99 13.49 -4.44
C LEU A 35 -3.04 13.94 -5.55
N ALA A 36 -3.28 13.52 -6.80
CA ALA A 36 -2.50 13.93 -7.96
C ALA A 36 -2.55 15.46 -8.22
N MET A 37 -3.55 16.15 -7.68
CA MET A 37 -3.67 17.61 -7.70
C MET A 37 -2.95 18.29 -6.52
N ASN A 38 -2.02 17.58 -5.83
CA ASN A 38 -1.28 18.05 -4.66
C ASN A 38 -2.16 18.43 -3.46
N ASN A 39 -3.39 17.90 -3.37
CA ASN A 39 -4.22 18.09 -2.18
C ASN A 39 -3.67 17.27 -1.01
N THR A 40 -3.69 17.86 0.19
CA THR A 40 -3.37 17.13 1.42
C THR A 40 -4.45 16.11 1.77
N VAL A 41 -4.12 15.06 2.54
CA VAL A 41 -5.08 14.05 3.02
C VAL A 41 -6.30 14.70 3.68
N ARG A 42 -6.08 15.72 4.51
CA ARG A 42 -7.15 16.48 5.17
C ARG A 42 -8.03 17.22 4.18
N LYS A 43 -7.44 17.83 3.15
CA LYS A 43 -8.20 18.52 2.10
C LYS A 43 -9.01 17.54 1.26
N VAL A 44 -8.43 16.39 0.90
CA VAL A 44 -9.15 15.32 0.19
C VAL A 44 -10.32 14.80 1.02
N ALA A 45 -10.11 14.56 2.32
CA ALA A 45 -11.18 14.14 3.23
C ALA A 45 -12.35 15.16 3.25
N PHE A 46 -12.03 16.45 3.33
CA PHE A 46 -13.01 17.54 3.24
C PHE A 46 -13.75 17.55 1.90
N LEU A 47 -13.03 17.54 0.77
CA LEU A 47 -13.62 17.58 -0.58
C LEU A 47 -14.51 16.36 -0.87
N ARG A 48 -14.17 15.21 -0.30
CA ARG A 48 -14.94 13.97 -0.46
C ARG A 48 -16.03 13.78 0.58
N ASN A 49 -16.13 14.66 1.58
CA ASN A 49 -16.99 14.49 2.75
C ASN A 49 -16.81 13.11 3.44
N LEU A 50 -15.55 12.73 3.67
CA LEU A 50 -15.17 11.47 4.31
C LEU A 50 -14.28 11.71 5.53
N LYS A 51 -14.20 10.72 6.41
CA LYS A 51 -13.23 10.72 7.51
C LYS A 51 -11.80 10.61 6.96
N GLN A 52 -10.84 11.25 7.63
CA GLN A 52 -9.43 11.15 7.25
C GLN A 52 -8.95 9.69 7.22
N SER A 53 -9.35 8.88 8.20
CA SER A 53 -9.02 7.44 8.25
C SER A 53 -9.48 6.68 7.01
N THR A 54 -10.62 7.05 6.44
CA THR A 54 -11.12 6.44 5.19
C THR A 54 -10.25 6.85 4.00
N ILE A 55 -9.73 8.08 3.97
CA ILE A 55 -8.78 8.50 2.93
C ILE A 55 -7.44 7.78 3.10
N GLU A 56 -6.97 7.63 4.33
CA GLU A 56 -5.76 6.86 4.67
C GLU A 56 -5.87 5.39 4.22
N ASP A 57 -7.03 4.75 4.41
CA ASP A 57 -7.30 3.40 3.92
C ASP A 57 -7.24 3.32 2.38
N HIS A 58 -7.83 4.30 1.68
CA HIS A 58 -7.72 4.38 0.22
C HIS A 58 -6.27 4.59 -0.25
N ILE A 59 -5.46 5.38 0.47
CA ILE A 59 -4.04 5.58 0.14
C ILE A 59 -3.27 4.27 0.25
N ILE A 60 -3.55 3.45 1.27
CA ILE A 60 -2.95 2.13 1.43
C ILE A 60 -3.36 1.21 0.26
N GLU A 61 -4.64 1.26 -0.16
CA GLU A 61 -5.11 0.50 -1.33
C GLU A 61 -4.37 0.91 -2.62
N ILE A 62 -4.16 2.21 -2.82
CA ILE A 62 -3.40 2.76 -3.94
C ILE A 62 -1.96 2.26 -3.90
N ALA A 63 -1.30 2.36 -2.75
CA ALA A 63 0.08 1.89 -2.54
C ALA A 63 0.23 0.38 -2.81
N MET A 64 -0.71 -0.45 -2.38
CA MET A 64 -0.70 -1.90 -2.65
C MET A 64 -0.86 -2.23 -4.14
N ASN A 65 -1.60 -1.42 -4.89
CA ASN A 65 -1.86 -1.67 -6.31
C ASN A 65 -0.82 -1.04 -7.25
N ASP A 66 -0.16 0.01 -6.80
CA ASP A 66 0.84 0.72 -7.57
C ASP A 66 2.20 0.75 -6.85
N PRO A 67 3.13 -0.16 -7.21
CA PRO A 67 4.49 -0.16 -6.68
C PRO A 67 5.29 1.13 -6.98
N SER A 68 4.82 1.98 -7.91
CA SER A 68 5.44 3.26 -8.21
C SER A 68 4.86 4.43 -7.39
N PHE A 69 3.82 4.17 -6.59
CA PHE A 69 3.21 5.19 -5.75
C PHE A 69 4.20 5.66 -4.67
N SER A 70 4.55 6.95 -4.71
CA SER A 70 5.45 7.53 -3.71
C SER A 70 4.74 7.70 -2.36
N ILE A 71 5.33 7.13 -1.32
CA ILE A 71 4.86 7.29 0.06
C ILE A 71 5.53 8.47 0.79
N GLU A 72 6.54 9.10 0.18
CA GLU A 72 7.31 10.20 0.77
C GLU A 72 6.45 11.38 1.26
N PRO A 73 5.33 11.77 0.61
CA PRO A 73 4.46 12.83 1.10
C PRO A 73 3.82 12.52 2.46
N PHE A 74 3.78 11.26 2.88
CA PHE A 74 3.10 10.79 4.09
C PHE A 74 4.07 10.39 5.20
N ILE A 75 5.33 10.12 4.85
CA ILE A 75 6.34 9.65 5.79
C ILE A 75 7.75 10.04 5.34
N GLY A 76 8.54 10.56 6.27
CA GLY A 76 9.95 10.85 6.01
C GLY A 76 10.79 9.57 5.79
N PRO A 77 11.87 9.65 5.00
CA PRO A 77 12.65 8.48 4.59
C PRO A 77 13.29 7.75 5.79
N GLN A 78 13.68 8.48 6.84
CA GLN A 78 14.27 7.90 8.04
C GLN A 78 13.27 7.03 8.81
N LEU A 79 12.05 7.55 9.04
CA LEU A 79 11.00 6.82 9.74
C LEU A 79 10.51 5.61 8.94
N ALA A 80 10.48 5.71 7.60
CA ALA A 80 10.17 4.58 6.73
C ALA A 80 11.21 3.45 6.87
N LYS A 81 12.50 3.78 6.86
CA LYS A 81 13.59 2.81 7.07
C LYS A 81 13.49 2.13 8.43
N GLU A 82 13.18 2.87 9.49
CA GLU A 82 12.99 2.31 10.84
C GLU A 82 11.85 1.30 10.88
N ILE A 83 10.72 1.61 10.23
CA ILE A 83 9.58 0.68 10.15
C ILE A 83 9.95 -0.61 9.41
N VAL A 84 10.66 -0.50 8.27
CA VAL A 84 11.13 -1.68 7.53
C VAL A 84 12.06 -2.53 8.39
N ALA A 85 13.02 -1.90 9.07
CA ALA A 85 13.96 -2.60 9.94
C ALA A 85 13.26 -3.31 11.11
N ALA A 86 12.33 -2.64 11.78
CA ALA A 86 11.54 -3.23 12.87
C ALA A 86 10.70 -4.42 12.39
N ALA A 87 10.04 -4.31 11.23
CA ALA A 87 9.26 -5.39 10.65
C ALA A 87 10.11 -6.63 10.34
N GLN A 88 11.32 -6.42 9.81
CA GLN A 88 12.28 -7.49 9.54
C GLN A 88 12.81 -8.13 10.83
N GLN A 89 13.20 -7.33 11.82
CA GLN A 89 13.72 -7.79 13.11
C GLN A 89 12.68 -8.66 13.84
N LEU A 90 11.44 -8.20 13.89
CA LEU A 90 10.38 -8.88 14.62
C LEU A 90 9.83 -10.10 13.85
N LYS A 91 10.22 -10.29 12.58
CA LYS A 91 9.69 -11.31 11.65
C LYS A 91 8.16 -11.35 11.61
N VAL A 92 7.51 -10.22 11.88
CA VAL A 92 6.04 -10.09 11.90
C VAL A 92 5.61 -8.83 11.17
N LYS A 93 4.50 -8.93 10.44
CA LYS A 93 3.76 -7.77 9.92
C LYS A 93 2.72 -7.25 10.93
N LYS A 94 2.88 -7.56 12.24
CA LYS A 94 1.92 -7.16 13.28
C LYS A 94 2.16 -5.68 13.63
N LEU A 95 1.10 -4.87 13.56
CA LEU A 95 1.19 -3.43 13.74
C LEU A 95 1.56 -3.01 15.16
N LYS A 96 1.00 -3.67 16.19
CA LYS A 96 1.18 -3.28 17.60
C LYS A 96 2.65 -3.35 18.05
N PRO A 97 3.39 -4.45 17.83
CA PRO A 97 4.81 -4.51 18.18
C PRO A 97 5.67 -3.44 17.48
N ILE A 98 5.41 -3.17 16.20
CA ILE A 98 6.14 -2.14 15.45
C ILE A 98 5.84 -0.75 16.03
N LYS A 99 4.57 -0.47 16.37
CA LYS A 99 4.16 0.80 16.99
C LYS A 99 4.78 0.99 18.38
N GLU A 100 4.93 -0.07 19.15
CA GLU A 100 5.58 -0.03 20.47
C GLU A 100 7.08 0.27 20.35
N GLN A 101 7.76 -0.29 19.33
CA GLN A 101 9.17 -0.01 19.05
C GLN A 101 9.40 1.38 18.45
N ILE A 102 8.43 1.89 17.68
CA ILE A 102 8.53 3.18 16.97
C ILE A 102 7.32 4.08 17.34
N PRO A 103 7.30 4.67 18.55
CA PRO A 103 6.18 5.50 19.00
C PRO A 103 5.93 6.73 18.13
N ALA A 104 6.94 7.23 17.41
CA ALA A 104 6.81 8.36 16.49
C ALA A 104 5.95 8.05 15.25
N ALA A 105 5.85 6.79 14.84
CA ALA A 105 5.10 6.39 13.65
C ALA A 105 3.60 6.26 13.94
N THR A 106 2.73 6.77 13.07
CA THR A 106 1.29 6.50 13.15
C THR A 106 0.96 5.09 12.63
N TYR A 107 -0.19 4.53 13.02
CA TYR A 107 -0.65 3.26 12.45
C TYR A 107 -0.84 3.32 10.93
N PHE A 108 -1.28 4.47 10.40
CA PHE A 108 -1.36 4.71 8.96
C PHE A 108 0.01 4.58 8.29
N GLN A 109 1.02 5.27 8.80
CA GLN A 109 2.40 5.21 8.29
C GLN A 109 2.99 3.81 8.33
N ILE A 110 2.77 3.07 9.42
CA ILE A 110 3.22 1.66 9.53
C ILE A 110 2.55 0.82 8.44
N ARG A 111 1.22 0.90 8.29
CA ARG A 111 0.49 0.16 7.26
C ARG A 111 0.95 0.54 5.85
N LEU A 112 1.18 1.82 5.60
CA LEU A 112 1.61 2.33 4.30
C LEU A 112 3.00 1.81 3.91
N VAL A 113 3.96 1.79 4.83
CA VAL A 113 5.29 1.21 4.57
C VAL A 113 5.18 -0.29 4.34
N LEU A 114 4.40 -1.01 5.14
CA LEU A 114 4.23 -2.46 5.00
C LEU A 114 3.44 -2.86 3.74
N SER A 115 2.66 -1.96 3.14
CA SER A 115 1.99 -2.23 1.85
C SER A 115 2.92 -2.23 0.64
N GLN A 116 4.12 -1.67 0.77
CA GLN A 116 5.12 -1.59 -0.31
C GLN A 116 6.07 -2.80 -0.35
N GLY A 117 5.91 -3.81 0.54
CA GLY A 117 6.83 -4.96 0.65
C GLY A 117 6.25 -6.26 1.19
#